data_AF-A0A4U5MTZ9-F1
#
_entry.id   AF-A0A4U5MTZ9-F1
#
_cell.length_a   1.000
_cell.length_b   1.000
_cell.length_c   1.000
_cell.angle_alpha   90.00
_cell.angle_beta   90.00
_cell.angle_gamma   90.00
#
_symmetry.space_group_name_H-M   'P 1'
#
loop_
_entity.id
_entity.type
_entity.pdbx_description
1 polymer ?
#
loop_
_entity_poly.entity_id
_entity_poly.type
_entity_poly.pdbx_seq_one_letter_code
_entity_poly.pdbx_strand_id
1 'polypeptide(L)'
;MSGVKITAKVYAFLYALVYLYGLFYFVCFVSRLSPIVIVHDYGTYYDLSTPFANFVQQSEYYSDFALSIATFLCYVLSVLNLLKQKRNSLAKKASWNEIRILIQFFVLFASTAVLELLWMFGFDILPESVWTGVTINCLVIIHSGWVCPILCLVFNRTIRNGLILRKTSTVSLRQVT
;
A
#
# COMPACT_ATOMS: atom_id res chain seq x y z
N MET A 1 19.81 17.06 12.28
CA MET A 1 18.81 15.98 12.33
C MET A 1 19.15 15.08 13.51
N SER A 2 18.43 15.14 14.62
CA SER A 2 18.35 13.96 15.51
C SER A 2 17.31 13.04 14.88
N GLY A 3 17.68 12.38 13.78
CA GLY A 3 16.81 11.36 13.18
C GLY A 3 16.58 10.29 14.24
N VAL A 4 15.33 9.93 14.48
CA VAL A 4 14.99 8.77 15.30
C VAL A 4 15.73 7.58 14.70
N LYS A 5 16.79 7.13 15.35
CA LYS A 5 17.58 5.99 14.89
C LYS A 5 16.78 4.74 15.20
N ILE A 6 15.93 4.35 14.24
CA ILE A 6 15.26 3.05 14.28
C ILE A 6 16.36 1.98 14.23
N THR A 7 16.45 1.19 15.30
CA THR A 7 17.46 0.14 15.40
C THR A 7 17.13 -0.99 14.42
N ALA A 8 18.13 -1.65 13.86
CA ALA A 8 17.93 -2.77 12.92
C ALA A 8 16.99 -3.86 13.47
N LYS A 9 17.03 -4.10 14.79
CA LYS A 9 16.11 -5.03 15.48
C LYS A 9 14.65 -4.59 15.39
N VAL A 10 14.38 -3.29 15.51
CA VAL A 10 13.02 -2.74 15.38
C VAL A 10 12.53 -2.89 13.95
N TYR A 11 13.40 -2.63 12.97
CA TYR A 11 13.06 -2.84 11.56
C TYR A 11 12.74 -4.31 11.26
N ALA A 12 13.59 -5.24 11.71
CA ALA A 12 13.36 -6.68 11.53
C ALA A 12 12.06 -7.13 12.20
N PHE A 13 11.76 -6.63 13.40
CA PHE A 13 10.52 -6.93 14.11
C PHE A 13 9.28 -6.43 13.35
N LEU A 14 9.29 -5.18 12.87
CA LEU A 14 8.19 -4.62 12.08
C LEU A 14 7.98 -5.41 10.78
N TYR A 15 9.07 -5.80 10.10
CA TYR A 15 9.00 -6.65 8.93
C TYR A 15 8.36 -8.00 9.23
N ALA A 16 8.76 -8.66 10.33
CA ALA A 16 8.18 -9.92 10.75
C ALA A 16 6.67 -9.79 11.00
N LEU A 17 6.22 -8.70 11.65
CA LEU A 17 4.79 -8.44 11.85
C LEU A 17 4.02 -8.30 10.54
N VAL A 18 4.56 -7.56 9.56
CA VAL A 18 3.92 -7.39 8.24
C VAL A 18 3.80 -8.73 7.50
N TYR A 19 4.85 -9.56 7.54
CA TYR A 19 4.80 -10.88 6.92
C TYR A 19 3.81 -11.82 7.62
N LEU A 20 3.76 -11.81 8.95
CA LEU A 20 2.80 -12.61 9.71
C LEU A 20 1.36 -12.17 9.43
N TYR A 21 1.11 -10.86 9.35
CA TYR A 21 -0.18 -10.29 8.96
C TYR A 21 -0.58 -10.79 7.57
N GLY A 22 0.29 -10.65 6.57
CA GLY A 22 0.01 -11.12 5.21
C GLY A 22 -0.19 -12.63 5.13
N LEU A 23 0.60 -13.41 5.88
CA LEU A 23 0.49 -14.87 5.92
C LEU A 23 -0.83 -15.32 6.54
N PHE A 24 -1.30 -14.66 7.60
CA PHE A 24 -2.59 -14.94 8.22
C PHE A 24 -3.72 -14.84 7.19
N TYR A 25 -3.86 -13.69 6.51
CA TYR A 25 -4.91 -13.51 5.50
C TYR A 25 -4.74 -14.44 4.30
N PHE A 26 -3.51 -14.67 3.85
CA PHE A 26 -3.22 -15.63 2.79
C PHE A 26 -3.75 -17.03 3.14
N VAL A 27 -3.48 -17.51 4.35
CA VAL A 27 -3.99 -18.80 4.82
C VAL A 27 -5.52 -18.77 4.88
N CYS A 28 -6.14 -17.73 5.45
CA CYS A 28 -7.60 -17.61 5.53
C CYS A 28 -8.31 -17.71 4.17
N PHE A 29 -7.75 -17.07 3.13
CA PHE A 29 -8.33 -17.09 1.79
C PHE A 29 -8.04 -18.40 1.04
N VAL A 30 -6.80 -18.92 1.08
CA VAL A 30 -6.42 -20.15 0.36
C VAL A 30 -7.09 -21.39 0.95
N SER A 31 -7.19 -21.47 2.28
CA SER A 31 -7.81 -22.60 2.97
C SER A 31 -9.34 -22.61 2.90
N ARG A 32 -9.96 -21.59 2.27
CA ARG A 32 -11.42 -21.34 2.24
C ARG A 32 -12.06 -21.23 3.63
N LEU A 33 -11.29 -20.94 4.68
CA LEU A 33 -11.84 -20.65 6.00
C LEU A 33 -12.69 -19.38 6.00
N SER A 34 -12.33 -18.42 5.14
CA SER A 34 -13.11 -17.22 4.86
C SER A 34 -13.42 -17.14 3.36
N PRO A 35 -14.43 -17.87 2.87
CA PRO A 35 -14.72 -17.90 1.44
C PRO A 35 -15.25 -16.54 0.98
N ILE A 36 -14.66 -16.06 -0.11
CA ILE A 36 -15.19 -14.93 -0.89
C ILE A 36 -16.01 -15.54 -2.03
N VAL A 37 -17.32 -15.33 -1.99
CA VAL A 37 -18.27 -15.78 -3.01
C VAL A 37 -18.45 -14.71 -4.08
N ILE A 38 -18.49 -15.16 -5.33
CA ILE A 38 -18.82 -14.32 -6.48
C ILE A 38 -20.33 -14.44 -6.67
N VAL A 39 -21.08 -13.39 -6.33
CA VAL A 39 -22.53 -13.32 -6.54
C VAL A 39 -22.81 -12.92 -8.00
N HIS A 40 -24.03 -13.18 -8.48
CA HIS A 40 -24.45 -13.10 -9.90
C HIS A 40 -24.03 -11.84 -10.69
N ASP A 41 -23.64 -10.75 -10.03
CA ASP A 41 -23.16 -9.51 -10.65
C ASP A 41 -21.62 -9.35 -10.65
N TYR A 42 -20.87 -10.44 -10.50
CA TYR A 42 -19.40 -10.46 -10.34
C TYR A 42 -18.89 -9.64 -9.14
N GLY A 43 -19.77 -9.30 -8.21
CA GLY A 43 -19.40 -8.76 -6.91
C GLY A 43 -18.82 -9.87 -6.03
N THR A 44 -17.69 -9.58 -5.43
CA THR A 44 -17.02 -10.46 -4.47
C THR A 44 -17.47 -10.08 -3.06
N TYR A 45 -18.11 -11.00 -2.36
CA TYR A 45 -18.59 -10.79 -1.00
C TYR A 45 -18.07 -11.89 -0.08
N TYR A 46 -17.85 -11.55 1.19
CA TYR A 46 -17.62 -12.54 2.21
C TYR A 46 -18.87 -13.39 2.42
N ASP A 47 -18.71 -14.71 2.49
CA ASP A 47 -19.79 -15.60 2.90
C ASP A 47 -20.00 -15.53 4.42
N LEU A 48 -20.82 -14.55 4.83
CA LEU A 48 -21.16 -14.28 6.23
C LEU A 48 -21.97 -15.39 6.90
N SER A 49 -22.36 -16.45 6.18
CA SER A 49 -22.97 -17.64 6.79
C SER A 49 -21.99 -18.38 7.71
N THR A 50 -20.68 -18.19 7.52
CA THR A 50 -19.64 -18.77 8.37
C THR A 50 -19.14 -17.74 9.40
N PRO A 51 -19.15 -18.07 10.72
CA PRO A 51 -18.74 -17.11 11.76
C PRO A 51 -17.26 -16.71 11.65
N PHE A 52 -16.42 -17.58 11.07
CA PHE A 52 -15.01 -17.28 10.84
C PHE A 52 -14.82 -16.24 9.73
N ALA A 53 -15.61 -16.27 8.65
CA ALA A 53 -15.54 -15.24 7.61
C ALA A 53 -15.95 -13.87 8.13
N ASN A 54 -16.95 -13.81 9.01
CA ASN A 54 -17.35 -12.56 9.68
C ASN A 54 -16.19 -12.00 10.54
N PHE A 55 -15.53 -12.85 11.33
CA PHE A 55 -14.36 -12.43 12.09
C PHE A 55 -13.24 -11.89 11.19
N VAL A 56 -12.92 -12.59 10.09
CA VAL A 56 -11.86 -12.17 9.14
C VAL A 56 -12.21 -10.85 8.46
N GLN A 57 -13.45 -10.67 8.03
CA GLN A 57 -13.90 -9.42 7.42
C GLN A 57 -13.85 -8.25 8.41
N GLN A 58 -14.30 -8.44 9.66
CA GLN A 58 -14.21 -7.41 10.68
C GLN A 58 -12.76 -7.09 11.04
N SER A 59 -11.91 -8.12 11.16
CA SER A 59 -10.50 -7.91 11.45
C SER A 59 -9.82 -7.09 10.36
N GLU A 60 -10.08 -7.43 9.09
CA GLU A 60 -9.57 -6.71 7.91
C GLU A 60 -10.00 -5.24 7.95
N TYR A 61 -11.31 -5.00 8.11
CA TYR A 61 -11.88 -3.65 8.20
C TYR A 61 -11.21 -2.80 9.29
N TYR A 62 -11.10 -3.32 10.52
CA TYR A 62 -10.51 -2.58 11.62
C TYR A 62 -9.01 -2.36 11.45
N SER A 63 -8.28 -3.34 10.90
CA SER A 63 -6.85 -3.18 10.62
C SER A 63 -6.59 -2.15 9.54
N ASP A 64 -7.36 -2.15 8.45
CA ASP A 64 -7.18 -1.22 7.33
C ASP A 64 -7.55 0.20 7.73
N PHE A 65 -8.59 0.36 8.54
CA PHE A 65 -8.95 1.64 9.12
C PHE A 65 -7.84 2.18 10.05
N ALA A 66 -7.30 1.33 10.94
CA ALA A 66 -6.23 1.71 11.85
C ALA A 66 -4.92 2.07 11.09
N LEU A 67 -4.56 1.29 10.07
CA LEU A 67 -3.40 1.53 9.21
C LEU A 67 -3.56 2.83 8.40
N SER A 68 -4.77 3.10 7.90
CA SER A 68 -5.08 4.33 7.17
C SER A 68 -4.92 5.58 8.05
N ILE A 69 -5.41 5.54 9.29
CA ILE A 69 -5.24 6.63 10.26
C ILE A 69 -3.76 6.83 10.59
N ALA A 70 -3.04 5.74 10.92
CA ALA A 70 -1.62 5.81 11.24
C ALA A 70 -0.81 6.41 10.08
N THR A 71 -1.11 5.99 8.85
CA THR A 71 -0.48 6.48 7.63
C THR A 71 -0.77 7.97 7.40
N PHE A 72 -2.02 8.39 7.58
CA PHE A 72 -2.40 9.80 7.50
C PHE A 72 -1.64 10.66 8.50
N LEU A 73 -1.54 10.22 9.76
CA LEU A 73 -0.76 10.92 10.80
C LEU A 73 0.73 11.03 10.42
N CYS A 74 1.32 9.96 9.89
CA CYS A 74 2.70 10.00 9.39
C CYS A 74 2.90 11.06 8.30
N TYR A 75 1.93 11.22 7.39
CA TYR A 75 2.01 12.27 6.37
C TYR A 75 1.86 13.67 6.95
N VAL A 76 0.88 13.90 7.84
CA VAL A 76 0.71 15.20 8.51
C VAL A 76 2.00 15.59 9.25
N LEU A 77 2.59 14.67 10.01
CA LEU A 77 3.86 14.90 10.70
C LEU A 77 5.01 15.19 9.72
N SER A 78 5.06 14.51 8.58
CA SER A 78 6.06 14.76 7.53
C SER A 78 5.93 16.16 6.94
N VAL A 79 4.71 16.60 6.62
CA VAL A 79 4.40 17.97 6.14
C VAL A 79 4.81 19.00 7.20
N LEU A 80 4.38 18.82 8.45
CA LEU A 80 4.67 19.75 9.54
C LEU A 80 6.18 19.90 9.77
N ASN A 81 6.93 18.79 9.70
CA ASN A 81 8.38 18.82 9.80
C ASN A 81 9.03 19.58 8.64
N LEU A 82 8.56 19.39 7.41
CA LEU A 82 9.02 20.15 6.24
C LEU A 82 8.73 21.65 6.40
N LEU A 83 7.54 22.02 6.87
CA LEU A 83 7.17 23.41 7.13
C LEU A 83 8.01 24.03 8.25
N LYS A 84 8.25 23.29 9.35
CA LYS A 84 9.11 23.72 10.45
C LYS A 84 10.56 23.93 9.99
N GLN A 85 11.08 23.06 9.14
CA GLN A 85 12.40 23.24 8.53
C GLN A 85 12.45 24.51 7.66
N LYS A 86 11.44 24.73 6.82
CA LYS A 86 11.33 25.93 5.98
C LYS A 86 11.25 27.22 6.82
N ARG A 87 10.57 27.18 7.97
CA ARG A 87 10.45 28.32 8.89
C ARG A 87 11.75 28.60 9.66
N ASN A 88 12.45 27.56 10.09
CA ASN A 88 13.68 27.69 10.89
C ASN A 88 14.94 27.90 10.03
N SER A 89 14.91 27.51 8.75
CA SER A 89 15.96 27.82 7.77
C SER A 89 15.50 28.95 6.87
N LEU A 90 15.80 30.20 7.25
CA LEU A 90 15.68 31.39 6.40
C LEU A 90 16.42 31.27 5.03
N ALA A 91 17.18 30.19 4.79
CA ALA A 91 18.07 30.02 3.63
C ALA A 91 17.96 28.69 2.84
N LYS A 92 17.13 27.70 3.24
CA LYS A 92 16.99 26.45 2.47
C LYS A 92 15.57 26.29 1.93
N LYS A 93 15.40 26.51 0.63
CA LYS A 93 14.21 26.02 -0.10
C LYS A 93 14.11 24.52 0.16
N ALA A 94 12.93 24.07 0.62
CA ALA A 94 12.59 22.64 0.61
C ALA A 94 12.92 22.12 -0.79
N SER A 95 13.71 21.04 -0.87
CA SER A 95 14.17 20.60 -2.18
C SER A 95 12.95 20.18 -3.00
N TRP A 96 12.93 20.54 -4.28
CA TRP A 96 11.82 20.14 -5.17
C TRP A 96 11.57 18.62 -5.13
N ASN A 97 12.61 17.84 -4.81
CA ASN A 97 12.52 16.40 -4.61
C ASN A 97 11.71 16.01 -3.37
N GLU A 98 11.85 16.72 -2.24
CA GLU A 98 11.08 16.44 -1.01
C GLU A 98 9.58 16.70 -1.21
N ILE A 99 9.24 17.82 -1.85
CA ILE A 99 7.85 18.16 -2.18
C ILE A 99 7.27 17.11 -3.13
N ARG A 100 8.03 16.69 -4.14
CA ARG A 100 7.59 15.68 -5.11
C ARG A 100 7.32 14.33 -4.43
N ILE A 101 8.19 13.91 -3.51
CA ILE A 101 8.00 12.68 -2.73
C ILE A 101 6.73 12.77 -1.87
N LEU A 102 6.51 13.91 -1.21
CA LEU A 102 5.34 14.13 -0.38
C LEU A 102 4.02 14.07 -1.19
N ILE A 103 3.99 14.73 -2.35
CA ILE A 103 2.82 14.68 -3.25
C ILE A 103 2.55 13.24 -3.71
N GLN A 104 3.59 12.48 -4.04
CA GLN A 104 3.43 11.08 -4.47
C GLN A 104 2.81 10.21 -3.38
N PHE A 105 3.33 10.32 -2.16
CA PHE A 105 2.78 9.60 -1.03
C PHE A 105 1.34 10.00 -0.72
N PHE A 106 1.01 11.29 -0.84
CA PHE A 106 -0.36 11.77 -0.69
C PHE A 106 -1.29 11.20 -1.79
N VAL A 107 -0.85 11.18 -3.05
CA VAL A 107 -1.62 10.60 -4.17
C VAL A 107 -1.81 9.09 -3.96
N LEU A 108 -0.77 8.38 -3.52
CA LEU A 108 -0.85 6.96 -3.21
C LEU A 108 -1.86 6.71 -2.09
N PHE A 109 -1.80 7.48 -1.02
CA PHE A 109 -2.77 7.41 0.08
C PHE A 109 -4.19 7.71 -0.36
N ALA A 110 -4.40 8.82 -1.06
CA ALA A 110 -5.73 9.21 -1.52
C ALA A 110 -6.33 8.16 -2.45
N SER A 111 -5.54 7.62 -3.39
CA SER A 111 -6.00 6.55 -4.28
C SER A 111 -6.31 5.25 -3.53
N THR A 112 -5.50 4.89 -2.54
CA THR A 112 -5.76 3.70 -1.69
C THR A 112 -7.02 3.92 -0.84
N ALA A 113 -7.17 5.07 -0.20
CA ALA A 113 -8.34 5.37 0.63
C ALA A 113 -9.65 5.40 -0.17
N VAL A 114 -9.62 5.96 -1.39
CA VAL A 114 -10.78 5.91 -2.29
C VAL A 114 -11.11 4.47 -2.67
N LEU A 115 -10.09 3.66 -2.95
CA LEU A 115 -10.29 2.27 -3.31
C LEU A 115 -10.88 1.45 -2.15
N GLU A 116 -10.40 1.64 -0.93
CA GLU A 116 -10.97 1.03 0.28
C GLU A 116 -12.43 1.44 0.49
N LEU A 117 -12.74 2.73 0.31
CA LEU A 117 -14.12 3.20 0.38
C LEU A 117 -15.01 2.57 -0.70
N LEU A 118 -14.50 2.42 -1.92
CA LEU A 118 -15.21 1.73 -3.01
C LEU A 118 -15.34 0.23 -2.75
N TRP A 119 -14.37 -0.40 -2.08
CA TRP A 119 -14.46 -1.80 -1.70
C TRP A 119 -15.54 -2.02 -0.63
N MET A 120 -15.58 -1.17 0.39
CA MET A 120 -16.49 -1.29 1.53
C MET A 120 -17.91 -0.79 1.24
N PHE A 121 -18.04 0.31 0.49
CA PHE A 121 -19.31 1.02 0.28
C PHE A 121 -19.66 1.19 -1.21
N GLY A 122 -18.87 0.62 -2.13
CA GLY A 122 -19.07 0.84 -3.57
C GLY A 122 -20.45 0.41 -4.05
N PHE A 123 -21.01 -0.66 -3.49
CA PHE A 123 -22.35 -1.12 -3.85
C PHE A 123 -23.49 -0.24 -3.28
N ASP A 124 -23.24 0.50 -2.19
CA ASP A 124 -24.21 1.45 -1.64
C ASP A 124 -24.18 2.81 -2.37
N ILE A 125 -23.02 3.17 -2.94
CA ILE A 125 -22.77 4.50 -3.54
C ILE A 125 -22.95 4.49 -5.06
N LEU A 126 -22.55 3.41 -5.73
CA LEU A 126 -22.58 3.30 -7.20
C LEU A 126 -23.86 2.59 -7.64
N PRO A 127 -24.35 2.88 -8.87
CA PRO A 127 -25.52 2.22 -9.40
C PRO A 127 -25.32 0.70 -9.45
N GLU A 128 -26.39 -0.03 -9.09
CA GLU A 128 -26.46 -1.49 -9.19
C GLU A 128 -26.29 -1.89 -10.66
N SER A 129 -25.05 -2.22 -11.02
CA SER A 129 -24.67 -2.67 -12.33
C SER A 129 -23.57 -3.70 -12.18
N VAL A 130 -23.65 -4.74 -13.01
CA VAL A 130 -22.62 -5.77 -13.16
C VAL A 130 -21.23 -5.15 -13.38
N TRP A 131 -21.17 -4.01 -14.09
CA TRP A 131 -19.92 -3.30 -14.36
C TRP A 131 -19.33 -2.62 -13.12
N THR A 132 -20.14 -2.28 -12.12
CA THR A 132 -19.69 -1.69 -10.86
C THR A 132 -18.80 -2.68 -10.11
N GLY A 133 -19.27 -3.91 -9.92
CA GLY A 133 -18.51 -4.97 -9.23
C GLY A 133 -17.22 -5.35 -9.96
N VAL A 134 -17.28 -5.48 -11.29
CA VAL A 134 -16.11 -5.77 -12.13
C VAL A 134 -15.07 -4.63 -12.05
N THR A 135 -15.52 -3.38 -12.12
CA THR A 135 -14.63 -2.21 -12.11
C THR A 135 -13.92 -2.06 -10.78
N ILE A 136 -14.64 -2.22 -9.67
CA ILE A 136 -14.06 -2.15 -8.32
C ILE A 136 -13.00 -3.25 -8.15
N ASN A 137 -13.33 -4.50 -8.50
CA ASN A 137 -12.39 -5.62 -8.41
C ASN A 137 -11.13 -5.42 -9.28
N CYS A 138 -11.30 -5.00 -10.53
CA CYS A 138 -10.16 -4.70 -11.40
C CYS A 138 -9.29 -3.57 -10.84
N LEU A 139 -9.91 -2.51 -10.29
CA LEU A 139 -9.18 -1.41 -9.66
C LEU A 139 -8.36 -1.89 -8.47
N VAL A 140 -8.92 -2.75 -7.61
CA VAL A 140 -8.20 -3.32 -6.46
C VAL A 140 -7.00 -4.14 -6.92
N ILE A 141 -7.20 -5.04 -7.89
CA ILE A 141 -6.12 -5.89 -8.41
C ILE A 141 -5.02 -5.06 -9.06
N ILE A 142 -5.37 -4.06 -9.87
CA ILE A 142 -4.41 -3.20 -10.55
C ILE A 142 -3.65 -2.34 -9.53
N HIS A 143 -4.35 -1.78 -8.55
CA HIS A 143 -3.75 -0.90 -7.56
C HIS A 143 -2.78 -1.65 -6.64
N SER A 144 -3.26 -2.74 -6.01
CA SER A 144 -2.49 -3.57 -5.11
C SER A 144 -1.37 -4.34 -5.83
N GLY A 145 -1.63 -4.81 -7.05
CA GLY A 145 -0.69 -5.63 -7.82
C GLY A 145 0.38 -4.83 -8.57
N TRP A 146 0.01 -3.73 -9.22
CA TRP A 146 0.89 -3.05 -10.18
C TRP A 146 1.26 -1.63 -9.75
N VAL A 147 0.29 -0.85 -9.29
CA VAL A 147 0.53 0.57 -8.96
C VAL A 147 1.52 0.71 -7.81
N CYS A 148 1.34 -0.03 -6.72
CA CYS A 148 2.25 -0.02 -5.57
C CYS A 148 3.72 -0.34 -5.95
N PRO A 149 4.04 -1.49 -6.58
CA PRO A 149 5.42 -1.81 -6.95
C PRO A 149 6.00 -0.88 -8.03
N ILE A 150 5.19 -0.43 -9.00
CA ILE A 150 5.65 0.52 -10.03
C ILE A 150 6.04 1.85 -9.39
N LEU A 151 5.23 2.40 -8.49
CA LEU A 151 5.57 3.64 -7.80
C LEU A 151 6.86 3.50 -6.98
N CYS A 152 7.02 2.37 -6.27
CA CYS A 152 8.27 2.06 -5.57
C CYS A 152 9.48 2.02 -6.53
N LEU A 153 9.37 1.39 -7.69
CA LEU A 153 10.44 1.28 -8.69
C LEU A 153 10.78 2.62 -9.35
N VAL A 154 9.78 3.42 -9.71
CA VAL A 154 9.96 4.70 -10.41
C VAL A 154 10.65 5.72 -9.51
N PHE A 155 10.29 5.77 -8.22
CA PHE A 155 10.76 6.81 -7.30
C PHE A 155 11.96 6.40 -6.45
N ASN A 156 12.19 5.10 -6.24
CA ASN A 156 13.38 4.63 -5.56
C ASN A 156 14.56 4.53 -6.54
N ARG A 157 15.32 5.63 -6.67
CA ARG A 157 16.54 5.68 -7.48
C ARG A 157 17.54 4.57 -7.10
N THR A 158 17.61 4.18 -5.83
CA THR A 158 18.52 3.13 -5.37
C THR A 158 18.13 1.77 -5.95
N ILE A 159 16.84 1.43 -5.95
CA ILE A 159 16.34 0.17 -6.54
C ILE A 159 16.52 0.20 -8.05
N ARG A 160 16.16 1.32 -8.71
CA ARG A 160 16.29 1.46 -10.16
C ARG A 160 17.75 1.34 -10.61
N ASN A 161 18.67 2.02 -9.91
CA ASN A 161 20.08 1.95 -10.22
C ASN A 161 20.65 0.57 -9.88
N GLY A 162 20.18 -0.08 -8.81
CA GLY A 162 20.56 -1.47 -8.49
C GLY A 162 20.17 -2.45 -9.59
N LEU A 163 18.96 -2.32 -10.17
CA LEU A 163 18.49 -3.15 -11.29
C LEU A 163 19.26 -2.87 -12.59
N ILE A 164 19.55 -1.60 -12.89
CA ILE A 164 20.30 -1.18 -14.07
C ILE A 164 21.78 -1.58 -13.97
N LEU A 165 22.41 -1.39 -12.81
CA LEU A 165 23.82 -1.75 -12.59
C LEU A 165 24.03 -3.27 -12.57
N ARG A 166 23.07 -4.06 -12.04
CA ARG A 166 23.12 -5.52 -12.15
C ARG A 166 23.09 -6.01 -13.59
N LYS A 167 22.35 -5.30 -14.47
CA LYS A 167 22.28 -5.60 -15.91
C LYS A 167 23.62 -5.34 -16.61
N THR A 168 24.41 -4.37 -16.15
CA THR A 168 25.76 -4.10 -16.69
C THR A 168 26.78 -5.15 -16.24
N SER A 169 26.70 -5.62 -14.98
CA SER A 169 27.61 -6.65 -14.44
C SER A 169 27.39 -8.05 -15.06
N THR A 170 26.16 -8.40 -15.44
CA THR A 170 25.89 -9.67 -16.14
C THR A 170 26.28 -9.64 -17.61
N VAL A 171 26.30 -8.47 -18.25
CA VAL A 171 26.83 -8.33 -19.62
C VAL A 171 28.36 -8.42 -19.64
N SER A 172 29.05 -7.84 -18.65
CA SER A 172 30.53 -7.92 -18.61
C SER A 172 31.06 -9.33 -18.34
N LEU A 173 30.31 -10.18 -17.63
CA LEU A 173 30.70 -11.58 -17.37
C LEU A 173 30.43 -12.52 -18.56
N ARG A 174 29.54 -12.15 -19.49
CA ARG A 174 29.27 -12.95 -20.71
C ARG A 174 30.18 -12.61 -21.89
N GLN A 175 30.97 -11.53 -21.82
CA GLN A 175 31.94 -11.17 -22.85
C GLN A 175 33.39 -11.57 -22.50
N VAL A 176 33.61 -12.23 -21.37
CA VAL A 176 34.94 -12.67 -20.88
C VAL A 176 35.06 -14.21 -20.83
N THR A 177 34.08 -14.92 -21.40
CA THR A 177 34.12 -16.38 -21.66
C THR A 177 33.98 -16.63 -23.14
#